data_AF-A0A6T6SVA8-F1
#
_entry.id   AF-A0A6T6SVA8-F1
#
_cell.length_a   1.000
_cell.length_b   1.000
_cell.length_c   1.000
_cell.angle_alpha   90.00
_cell.angle_beta   90.00
_cell.angle_gamma   90.00
#
_symmetry.space_group_name_H-M   'P 1'
#
loop_
_entity.id
_entity.type
_entity.pdbx_description
1 polymer ?
#
loop_
_entity_poly.entity_id
_entity_poly.type
_entity_poly.pdbx_seq_one_letter_code
_entity_poly.pdbx_strand_id
1 'polypeptide(L)'
;CESSLWPLGGPSSVAYRMGIGTKNASATPMVTAVGLLLLVLTFLPFVYTLPYYVNMILQASSVVYIGAHLSIPGTMINVETGQEEEKPALETMSRRDVMKFPIMGSCVLFGLYVIFKLYKDLANMLLGLYFTGLGVLALAGLVAPFLQPFLPKSKKLTTLWDFEVPMLGQVQFNGVDVLSTILCSGVGYIYYTTHHWCTNNLFGVSFGIRGIELLSLGSYVNGAILLAGLFIYDIFWVFGTDVMVTVAKSFQAPIKLVFPRDWSAPVGQQFSMLGLGDIVIPGLFIALLLRWDVVRQKAAGKAVSESCKVYFYAQFVAYIVGLVTTVVFMTWYKTAQPALLYLVPAALGSSLITALARGEVSELITMKEDGEEEDPKAVKKD
;
A
#
# COMPACT_ATOMS: atom_id res chain seq x y z
N CYS A 1 -0.91 -31.10 -40.89
CA CYS A 1 -0.13 -31.50 -39.70
C CYS A 1 0.37 -30.23 -39.03
N GLU A 2 -0.56 -29.53 -38.41
CA GLU A 2 -0.34 -28.19 -37.87
C GLU A 2 0.11 -28.26 -36.41
N SER A 3 0.97 -27.30 -36.12
CA SER A 3 1.68 -26.99 -34.90
C SER A 3 0.78 -26.78 -33.68
N SER A 4 1.12 -27.49 -32.62
CA SER A 4 0.76 -27.24 -31.23
C SER A 4 1.33 -25.90 -30.74
N LEU A 5 0.46 -24.89 -30.66
CA LEU A 5 0.70 -23.63 -29.95
C LEU A 5 -0.29 -23.56 -28.79
N TRP A 6 0.23 -23.62 -27.56
CA TRP A 6 -0.38 -23.18 -26.30
C TRP A 6 -1.81 -23.66 -25.96
N PRO A 7 -1.99 -24.53 -24.95
CA PRO A 7 -3.30 -24.65 -24.32
C PRO A 7 -3.56 -23.36 -23.55
N LEU A 8 -4.40 -22.49 -24.11
CA LEU A 8 -5.08 -21.41 -23.39
C LEU A 8 -6.06 -22.05 -22.39
N GLY A 9 -5.52 -22.59 -21.30
CA GLY A 9 -6.29 -22.76 -20.07
C GLY A 9 -6.44 -21.39 -19.46
N GLY A 10 -7.59 -20.73 -19.71
CA GLY A 10 -7.92 -19.47 -19.08
C GLY A 10 -7.85 -19.62 -17.54
N PRO A 11 -7.28 -18.64 -16.82
CA PRO A 11 -7.42 -18.63 -15.37
C PRO A 11 -8.92 -18.56 -15.06
N SER A 12 -9.35 -19.37 -14.09
CA SER A 12 -10.65 -19.25 -13.43
C SER A 12 -11.00 -17.78 -13.26
N SER A 13 -12.19 -17.39 -13.74
CA SER A 13 -12.73 -16.04 -13.74
C SER A 13 -12.72 -15.41 -12.34
N VAL A 14 -11.61 -14.77 -11.98
CA VAL A 14 -11.54 -13.89 -10.81
C VAL A 14 -12.19 -12.59 -11.24
N ALA A 15 -13.43 -12.36 -10.80
CA ALA A 15 -14.07 -11.08 -10.94
C ALA A 15 -13.34 -10.07 -10.03
N TYR A 16 -12.68 -9.09 -10.63
CA TYR A 16 -12.04 -8.01 -9.89
C TYR A 16 -13.14 -7.05 -9.46
N ARG A 17 -13.61 -7.22 -8.23
CA ARG A 17 -14.48 -6.24 -7.60
C ARG A 17 -13.59 -5.16 -7.02
N MET A 18 -13.57 -3.99 -7.64
CA MET A 18 -13.09 -2.82 -6.92
C MET A 18 -14.01 -2.68 -5.71
N GLY A 19 -13.51 -2.89 -4.50
CA GLY A 19 -14.25 -2.84 -3.24
C GLY A 19 -14.75 -1.43 -2.91
N ILE A 20 -15.59 -0.91 -3.78
CA ILE A 20 -16.16 0.42 -3.81
C ILE A 20 -17.64 0.16 -3.53
N GLY A 21 -18.07 0.51 -2.32
CA GLY A 21 -19.45 0.30 -1.89
C GLY A 21 -19.75 -0.89 -0.95
N THR A 22 -18.77 -1.39 -0.22
CA THR A 22 -18.99 -2.34 0.87
C THR A 22 -18.42 -1.78 2.16
N LYS A 23 -19.14 -1.93 3.29
CA LYS A 23 -18.55 -1.63 4.60
C LYS A 23 -17.79 -2.86 5.07
N ASN A 24 -16.52 -2.69 5.38
CA ASN A 24 -15.78 -3.71 6.10
C ASN A 24 -16.46 -3.94 7.46
N ALA A 25 -17.08 -5.12 7.63
CA ALA A 25 -17.68 -5.52 8.90
C ALA A 25 -16.63 -5.58 10.02
N SER A 26 -15.34 -5.67 9.64
CA SER A 26 -14.18 -5.69 10.53
C SER A 26 -13.64 -4.30 10.92
N ALA A 27 -14.26 -3.19 10.49
CA ALA A 27 -13.80 -1.85 10.86
C ALA A 27 -14.03 -1.60 12.36
N THR A 28 -13.03 -1.92 13.17
CA THR A 28 -13.06 -1.68 14.61
C THR A 28 -13.15 -0.17 14.88
N PRO A 29 -13.75 0.26 16.00
CA PRO A 29 -13.82 1.68 16.38
C PRO A 29 -12.44 2.35 16.43
N MET A 30 -11.37 1.57 16.58
CA MET A 30 -10.00 2.06 16.52
C MET A 30 -9.57 2.44 15.10
N VAL A 31 -9.94 1.66 14.08
CA VAL A 31 -9.63 1.99 12.67
C VAL A 31 -10.32 3.28 12.25
N THR A 32 -11.58 3.49 12.68
CA THR A 32 -12.29 4.74 12.40
C THR A 32 -11.69 5.93 13.14
N ALA A 33 -11.26 5.76 14.39
CA ALA A 33 -10.56 6.80 15.15
C ALA A 33 -9.21 7.18 14.51
N VAL A 34 -8.41 6.19 14.07
CA VAL A 34 -7.15 6.42 13.36
C VAL A 34 -7.40 7.06 11.98
N GLY A 35 -8.49 6.69 11.30
CA GLY A 35 -8.91 7.35 10.05
C GLY A 35 -9.26 8.82 10.25
N LEU A 36 -9.96 9.16 11.34
CA LEU A 36 -10.25 10.54 11.69
C LEU A 36 -8.97 11.31 12.05
N LEU A 37 -8.06 10.68 12.81
CA LEU A 37 -6.73 11.24 13.08
C LEU A 37 -5.96 11.53 11.78
N LEU A 38 -5.98 10.61 10.82
CA LEU A 38 -5.31 10.77 9.52
C LEU A 38 -5.89 11.95 8.73
N LEU A 39 -7.22 12.12 8.74
CA LEU A 39 -7.87 13.30 8.16
C LEU A 39 -7.41 14.59 8.85
N VAL A 40 -7.39 14.61 10.18
CA VAL A 40 -6.90 15.75 10.96
C VAL A 40 -5.44 16.04 10.59
N LEU A 41 -4.54 15.06 10.59
CA LEU A 41 -3.12 15.25 10.24
C LEU A 41 -2.90 15.77 8.81
N THR A 42 -3.82 15.45 7.89
CA THR A 42 -3.77 15.90 6.49
C THR A 42 -4.17 17.38 6.37
N PHE A 43 -5.18 17.83 7.11
CA PHE A 43 -5.73 19.19 7.01
C PHE A 43 -5.23 20.17 8.09
N LEU A 44 -4.75 19.67 9.23
CA LEU A 44 -4.22 20.47 10.33
C LEU A 44 -3.07 21.42 9.90
N PRO A 45 -2.16 21.03 8.97
CA PRO A 45 -1.13 21.93 8.48
C PRO A 45 -1.67 23.21 7.83
N PHE A 46 -2.94 23.26 7.40
CA PHE A 46 -3.56 24.49 6.89
C PHE A 46 -3.83 25.54 7.96
N VAL A 47 -3.92 25.12 9.22
CA VAL A 47 -4.30 25.98 10.34
C VAL A 47 -3.13 26.16 11.31
N TYR A 48 -2.29 25.14 11.47
CA TYR A 48 -1.21 25.12 12.45
C TYR A 48 0.11 24.58 11.86
N THR A 49 1.22 25.23 12.18
CA THR A 49 2.57 24.78 11.80
C THR A 49 3.01 23.61 12.66
N LEU A 50 2.75 22.39 12.19
CA LEU A 50 3.17 21.17 12.86
C LEU A 50 4.62 20.81 12.49
N PRO A 51 5.44 20.31 13.42
CA PRO A 51 6.76 19.78 13.08
C PRO A 51 6.64 18.68 12.02
N TYR A 52 7.21 18.90 10.84
CA TYR A 52 6.96 18.07 9.66
C TYR A 52 7.39 16.61 9.85
N TYR A 53 8.45 16.34 10.62
CA TYR A 53 8.87 14.97 10.95
C TYR A 53 7.82 14.23 11.79
N VAL A 54 7.19 14.92 12.74
CA VAL A 54 6.14 14.34 13.58
C VAL A 54 4.91 14.05 12.73
N ASN A 55 4.49 15.00 11.87
CA ASN A 55 3.38 14.76 10.95
C ASN A 55 3.66 13.58 10.02
N MET A 56 4.87 13.51 9.44
CA MET A 56 5.28 12.41 8.57
C MET A 56 5.20 11.04 9.25
N ILE A 57 5.75 10.91 10.46
CA ILE A 57 5.73 9.63 11.19
C ILE A 57 4.29 9.25 11.54
N LEU A 58 3.49 10.18 12.04
CA LEU A 58 2.09 9.91 12.40
C LEU A 58 1.24 9.55 11.19
N GLN A 59 1.41 10.25 10.07
CA GLN A 59 0.68 9.99 8.83
C GLN A 59 1.06 8.62 8.24
N ALA A 60 2.36 8.32 8.14
CA ALA A 60 2.84 7.02 7.65
C ALA A 60 2.37 5.86 8.54
N SER A 61 2.41 6.03 9.87
CA SER A 61 1.95 5.00 10.82
C SER A 61 0.45 4.78 10.72
N SER A 62 -0.33 5.86 10.53
CA SER A 62 -1.78 5.79 10.36
C SER A 62 -2.17 5.06 9.06
N VAL A 63 -1.46 5.34 7.96
CA VAL A 63 -1.64 4.64 6.67
C VAL A 63 -1.39 3.13 6.82
N VAL A 64 -0.28 2.76 7.45
CA VAL A 64 0.06 1.35 7.69
C VAL A 64 -0.97 0.66 8.58
N TYR A 65 -1.38 1.31 9.67
CA TYR A 65 -2.37 0.76 10.60
C TYR A 65 -3.71 0.51 9.91
N ILE A 66 -4.24 1.52 9.21
CA ILE A 66 -5.52 1.41 8.51
C ILE A 66 -5.42 0.35 7.40
N GLY A 67 -4.40 0.42 6.55
CA GLY A 67 -4.20 -0.54 5.46
C GLY A 67 -4.11 -1.98 5.96
N ALA A 68 -3.32 -2.23 7.01
CA ALA A 68 -3.16 -3.57 7.59
C ALA A 68 -4.49 -4.13 8.10
N HIS A 69 -5.27 -3.33 8.85
CA HIS A 69 -6.56 -3.76 9.37
C HIS A 69 -7.64 -3.93 8.29
N LEU A 70 -7.63 -3.09 7.25
CA LEU A 70 -8.54 -3.25 6.11
C LEU A 70 -8.20 -4.51 5.30
N SER A 71 -6.93 -4.94 5.29
CA SER A 71 -6.50 -6.16 4.58
C SER A 71 -6.96 -7.48 5.24
N ILE A 72 -7.47 -7.45 6.48
CA ILE A 72 -7.88 -8.67 7.19
C ILE A 72 -8.99 -9.39 6.40
N PRO A 73 -8.83 -10.69 6.09
CA PRO A 73 -9.86 -11.51 5.46
C PRO A 73 -11.11 -11.57 6.35
N GLY A 74 -12.26 -11.31 5.76
CA GLY A 74 -13.54 -11.31 6.45
C GLY A 74 -14.69 -11.08 5.49
N THR A 75 -15.89 -11.03 6.04
CA THR A 75 -17.08 -10.64 5.32
C THR A 75 -17.18 -9.12 5.26
N MET A 76 -17.52 -8.60 4.09
CA MET A 76 -17.99 -7.25 3.93
C MET A 76 -19.51 -7.28 4.02
N ILE A 77 -20.10 -6.33 4.74
CA ILE A 77 -21.55 -6.20 4.77
C ILE A 77 -21.93 -5.32 3.59
N ASN A 78 -22.75 -5.87 2.71
CA ASN A 78 -23.45 -5.09 1.72
C ASN A 78 -24.40 -4.14 2.47
N VAL A 79 -24.11 -2.84 2.39
CA VAL A 79 -24.77 -1.80 3.18
C VAL A 79 -26.27 -1.69 2.84
N GLU A 80 -26.69 -2.22 1.69
CA GLU A 80 -28.06 -2.10 1.19
C GLU A 80 -28.91 -3.34 1.43
N THR A 81 -28.36 -4.54 1.21
CA THR A 81 -29.06 -5.81 1.47
C THR A 81 -28.89 -6.28 2.92
N GLY A 82 -27.91 -5.74 3.64
CA GLY A 82 -27.48 -6.25 4.95
C GLY A 82 -26.86 -7.64 4.87
N GLN A 83 -26.64 -8.17 3.66
CA GLN A 83 -26.06 -9.49 3.45
C GLN A 83 -24.55 -9.42 3.59
N GLU A 84 -24.00 -10.47 4.20
CA GLU A 84 -22.57 -10.68 4.29
C GLU A 84 -22.05 -11.27 2.98
N GLU A 85 -21.10 -10.59 2.37
CA GLU A 85 -20.39 -11.02 1.16
C GLU A 85 -18.92 -11.26 1.52
N GLU A 86 -18.30 -12.33 1.03
CA GLU A 86 -16.88 -12.58 1.29
C GLU A 86 -16.00 -11.54 0.59
N LYS A 87 -14.93 -11.10 1.27
CA LYS A 87 -13.92 -10.26 0.64
C LYS A 87 -13.27 -10.98 -0.54
N PRO A 88 -12.94 -10.27 -1.63
CA PRO A 88 -12.13 -10.85 -2.70
C PRO A 88 -10.80 -11.33 -2.14
N ALA A 89 -10.30 -12.44 -2.69
CA ALA A 89 -9.00 -12.98 -2.33
C ALA A 89 -7.91 -11.94 -2.62
N LEU A 90 -6.94 -11.84 -1.71
CA LEU A 90 -5.81 -10.92 -1.86
C LEU A 90 -4.92 -11.40 -3.00
N GLU A 91 -4.37 -10.46 -3.77
CA GLU A 91 -3.33 -10.80 -4.74
C GLU A 91 -2.04 -11.16 -4.00
N THR A 92 -1.67 -12.43 -4.04
CA THR A 92 -0.44 -12.93 -3.42
C THR A 92 0.73 -12.82 -4.38
N MET A 93 1.88 -12.37 -3.87
CA MET A 93 3.12 -12.34 -4.65
C MET A 93 3.82 -13.70 -4.60
N SER A 94 4.02 -14.33 -5.77
CA SER A 94 4.80 -15.56 -5.87
C SER A 94 6.26 -15.33 -5.51
N ARG A 95 6.92 -16.35 -4.94
CA ARG A 95 8.36 -16.31 -4.58
C ARG A 95 9.25 -15.88 -5.75
N ARG A 96 8.93 -16.33 -6.97
CA ARG A 96 9.70 -15.96 -8.18
C ARG A 96 9.58 -14.48 -8.51
N ASP A 97 8.41 -13.89 -8.28
CA ASP A 97 8.14 -12.48 -8.58
C ASP A 97 8.81 -11.58 -7.56
N VAL A 98 8.76 -11.99 -6.29
CA VAL A 98 9.46 -11.33 -5.18
C VAL A 98 10.97 -11.25 -5.41
N MET A 99 11.61 -12.35 -5.81
CA MET A 99 13.07 -12.35 -6.06
C MET A 99 13.49 -11.44 -7.22
N LYS A 100 12.61 -11.25 -8.21
CA LYS A 100 12.88 -10.35 -9.34
C LYS A 100 12.66 -8.88 -8.99
N PHE A 101 11.98 -8.58 -7.88
CA PHE A 101 11.54 -7.23 -7.55
C PHE A 101 12.68 -6.21 -7.48
N PRO A 102 13.82 -6.45 -6.79
CA PRO A 102 14.93 -5.49 -6.77
C PRO A 102 15.57 -5.26 -8.14
N ILE A 103 15.62 -6.30 -8.98
CA ILE A 103 16.20 -6.24 -10.33
C ILE A 103 15.27 -5.45 -11.25
N MET A 104 13.97 -5.76 -11.26
CA MET A 104 12.98 -5.02 -12.03
C MET A 104 12.92 -3.56 -11.60
N GLY A 105 12.93 -3.30 -10.28
CA GLY A 105 13.00 -1.95 -9.73
C GLY A 105 14.23 -1.19 -10.24
N SER A 106 15.38 -1.85 -10.31
CA SER A 106 16.63 -1.27 -10.84
C SER A 106 16.51 -0.93 -12.33
N CYS A 107 15.96 -1.83 -13.13
CA CYS A 107 15.71 -1.58 -14.56
C CYS A 107 14.73 -0.43 -14.78
N VAL A 108 13.63 -0.38 -14.03
CA VAL A 108 12.62 0.69 -14.12
C VAL A 108 13.21 2.02 -13.67
N LEU A 109 13.93 2.06 -12.55
CA LEU A 109 14.54 3.28 -12.03
C LEU A 109 15.58 3.85 -13.01
N PHE A 110 16.46 3.00 -13.54
CA PHE A 110 17.45 3.40 -14.52
C PHE A 110 16.81 3.81 -15.85
N GLY A 111 15.77 3.09 -16.30
CA GLY A 111 14.99 3.45 -17.49
C GLY A 111 14.33 4.82 -17.34
N LEU A 112 13.69 5.08 -16.19
CA LEU A 112 13.13 6.40 -15.86
C LEU A 112 14.21 7.48 -15.82
N TYR A 113 15.38 7.20 -15.26
CA TYR A 113 16.51 8.14 -15.27
C TYR A 113 16.91 8.56 -16.68
N VAL A 114 17.05 7.60 -17.60
CA VAL A 114 17.36 7.89 -19.00
C VAL A 114 16.24 8.71 -19.64
N ILE A 115 14.98 8.32 -19.43
CA ILE A 115 13.81 9.04 -19.97
C ILE A 115 13.75 10.47 -19.44
N PHE A 116 13.97 10.72 -18.14
CA PHE A 116 13.99 12.07 -17.58
C PHE A 116 15.14 12.92 -18.10
N LYS A 117 16.27 12.30 -18.44
CA LYS A 117 17.42 13.01 -19.02
C LYS A 117 17.17 13.42 -20.48
N LEU A 118 16.38 12.63 -21.22
CA LEU A 118 16.11 12.87 -22.64
C LEU A 118 14.82 13.68 -22.87
N TYR A 119 13.74 13.37 -22.15
CA TYR A 119 12.38 13.87 -22.40
C TYR A 119 11.64 14.18 -21.09
N LYS A 120 12.22 15.07 -20.28
CA LYS A 120 11.69 15.41 -18.93
C LYS A 120 10.22 15.79 -18.91
N ASP A 121 9.80 16.70 -19.79
CA ASP A 121 8.44 17.25 -19.77
C ASP A 121 7.41 16.23 -20.24
N LEU A 122 7.74 15.46 -21.27
CA LEU A 122 6.89 14.37 -21.75
C LEU A 122 6.75 13.28 -20.69
N ALA A 123 7.84 12.93 -20.00
CA ALA A 123 7.84 11.94 -18.94
C ALA A 123 6.95 12.38 -17.77
N ASN A 124 7.08 13.64 -17.32
CA ASN A 124 6.25 14.19 -16.25
C ASN A 124 4.78 14.28 -16.66
N MET A 125 4.47 14.65 -17.91
CA MET A 125 3.08 14.69 -18.39
C MET A 125 2.46 13.29 -18.42
N LEU A 126 3.13 12.31 -19.04
CA LEU A 126 2.60 10.95 -19.19
C LEU A 126 2.45 10.24 -17.84
N LEU A 127 3.52 10.25 -17.03
CA LEU A 127 3.48 9.60 -15.72
C LEU A 127 2.58 10.36 -14.76
N GLY A 128 2.55 11.70 -14.83
CA GLY A 128 1.64 12.53 -14.05
C GLY A 128 0.18 12.15 -14.34
N LEU A 129 -0.22 12.10 -15.62
CA LEU A 129 -1.55 11.69 -16.02
C LEU A 129 -1.89 10.27 -15.54
N TYR A 130 -0.96 9.33 -15.73
CA TYR A 130 -1.13 7.93 -15.30
C TYR A 130 -1.36 7.81 -13.79
N PHE A 131 -0.49 8.41 -12.98
CA PHE A 131 -0.60 8.32 -11.52
C PHE A 131 -1.73 9.17 -10.95
N THR A 132 -2.13 10.27 -11.60
CA THR A 132 -3.36 10.98 -11.23
C THR A 132 -4.60 10.14 -11.52
N GLY A 133 -4.67 9.47 -12.68
CA GLY A 133 -5.77 8.58 -13.01
C GLY A 133 -5.91 7.43 -12.00
N LEU A 134 -4.81 6.72 -11.73
CA LEU A 134 -4.80 5.69 -10.68
C LEU A 134 -5.11 6.25 -9.29
N GLY A 135 -4.66 7.48 -9.00
CA GLY A 135 -4.90 8.14 -7.72
C GLY A 135 -6.37 8.45 -7.51
N VAL A 136 -7.06 8.90 -8.57
CA VAL A 136 -8.52 9.13 -8.55
C VAL A 136 -9.26 7.83 -8.25
N LEU A 137 -8.88 6.71 -8.87
CA LEU A 137 -9.50 5.41 -8.61
C LEU A 137 -9.25 4.94 -7.16
N ALA A 138 -8.01 5.04 -6.68
CA ALA A 138 -7.65 4.65 -5.31
C ALA A 138 -8.41 5.50 -4.26
N LEU A 139 -8.49 6.81 -4.48
CA LEU A 139 -9.23 7.73 -3.62
C LEU A 139 -10.74 7.49 -3.68
N ALA A 140 -11.30 7.28 -4.87
CA ALA A 140 -12.72 6.97 -5.06
C ALA A 140 -13.12 5.73 -4.27
N GLY A 141 -12.27 4.68 -4.31
CA GLY A 141 -12.47 3.50 -3.49
C GLY A 141 -12.56 3.82 -2.00
N LEU A 142 -11.69 4.67 -1.47
CA LEU A 142 -11.73 5.02 -0.04
C LEU A 142 -12.95 5.88 0.32
N VAL A 143 -13.40 6.74 -0.59
CA VAL A 143 -14.51 7.68 -0.36
C VAL A 143 -15.88 7.01 -0.50
N ALA A 144 -16.04 6.04 -1.40
CA ALA A 144 -17.31 5.39 -1.67
C ALA A 144 -18.07 4.84 -0.45
N PRO A 145 -17.47 4.06 0.49
CA PRO A 145 -18.20 3.57 1.66
C PRO A 145 -18.69 4.68 2.59
N PHE A 146 -18.09 5.88 2.52
CA PHE A 146 -18.57 7.07 3.25
C PHE A 146 -19.68 7.81 2.52
N LEU A 147 -19.76 7.73 1.19
CA LEU A 147 -20.84 8.32 0.40
C LEU A 147 -22.13 7.50 0.45
N GLN A 148 -22.02 6.17 0.53
CA GLN A 148 -23.18 5.27 0.52
C GLN A 148 -24.30 5.62 1.50
N PRO A 149 -24.03 5.95 2.77
CA PRO A 149 -25.11 6.27 3.72
C PRO A 149 -25.92 7.51 3.35
N PHE A 150 -25.37 8.40 2.53
CA PHE A 150 -26.00 9.67 2.14
C PHE A 150 -26.74 9.59 0.80
N LEU A 151 -26.63 8.49 0.07
CA LEU A 151 -27.26 8.33 -1.24
C LEU A 151 -28.63 7.64 -1.12
N PRO A 152 -29.61 8.02 -1.96
CA PRO A 152 -30.91 7.37 -1.96
C PRO A 152 -30.78 5.92 -2.41
N LYS A 153 -31.41 5.01 -1.67
CA LYS A 153 -31.47 3.57 -1.98
C LYS A 153 -32.27 3.33 -3.27
N SER A 154 -31.61 3.46 -4.42
CA SER A 154 -32.22 3.35 -5.75
C SER A 154 -31.58 2.21 -6.52
N LYS A 155 -32.40 1.31 -7.09
CA LYS A 155 -31.94 0.14 -7.87
C LYS A 155 -30.89 0.48 -8.95
N LYS A 156 -30.89 1.71 -9.49
CA LYS A 156 -29.88 2.17 -10.48
C LYS A 156 -28.48 2.38 -9.89
N LEU A 157 -28.37 2.78 -8.62
CA LEU A 157 -27.09 2.95 -7.94
C LEU A 157 -26.49 1.62 -7.47
N THR A 158 -27.34 0.61 -7.28
CA THR A 158 -27.00 -0.71 -6.73
C THR A 158 -26.80 -1.78 -7.81
N THR A 159 -27.06 -1.44 -9.08
CA THR A 159 -26.91 -2.39 -10.18
C THR A 159 -25.41 -2.59 -10.44
N LEU A 160 -24.95 -3.82 -10.25
CA LEU A 160 -23.62 -4.24 -10.66
C LEU A 160 -23.58 -4.30 -12.19
N TRP A 161 -22.65 -3.56 -12.77
CA TRP A 161 -22.33 -3.65 -14.18
C TRP A 161 -21.04 -4.45 -14.35
N ASP A 162 -21.15 -5.56 -15.06
CA ASP A 162 -19.99 -6.37 -15.45
C ASP A 162 -19.38 -5.79 -16.72
N PHE A 163 -18.10 -5.42 -16.66
CA PHE A 163 -17.36 -4.98 -17.82
C PHE A 163 -16.12 -5.86 -18.01
N GLU A 164 -15.99 -6.46 -19.19
CA GLU A 164 -14.83 -7.27 -19.52
C GLU A 164 -13.74 -6.37 -20.10
N VAL A 165 -12.68 -6.15 -19.33
CA VAL A 165 -11.54 -5.35 -19.76
C VAL A 165 -10.49 -6.31 -20.35
N PRO A 166 -10.07 -6.13 -21.62
CA PRO A 166 -8.97 -6.90 -22.19
C PRO A 166 -7.73 -6.76 -21.30
N MET A 167 -7.14 -7.89 -20.87
CA MET A 167 -6.01 -8.02 -19.93
C MET A 167 -6.33 -7.99 -18.42
N LEU A 168 -7.44 -7.38 -17.99
CA LEU A 168 -7.78 -7.22 -16.56
C LEU A 168 -8.94 -8.13 -16.10
N GLY A 169 -9.62 -8.81 -17.03
CA GLY A 169 -10.73 -9.72 -16.72
C GLY A 169 -12.05 -8.98 -16.49
N GLN A 170 -13.01 -9.64 -15.82
CA GLN A 170 -14.30 -9.04 -15.50
C GLN A 170 -14.15 -8.10 -14.32
N VAL A 171 -14.44 -6.82 -14.54
CA VAL A 171 -14.45 -5.78 -13.52
C VAL A 171 -15.90 -5.39 -13.25
N GLN A 172 -16.28 -5.43 -11.97
CA GLN A 172 -17.63 -5.08 -11.54
C GLN A 172 -17.66 -3.66 -10.96
N PHE A 173 -18.62 -2.85 -11.42
CA PHE A 173 -18.82 -1.49 -10.92
C PHE A 173 -20.28 -1.26 -10.50
N ASN A 174 -20.46 -0.51 -9.42
CA ASN A 174 -21.75 0.05 -9.00
C ASN A 174 -21.91 1.52 -9.39
N GLY A 175 -23.14 2.03 -9.35
CA GLY A 175 -23.41 3.45 -9.59
C GLY A 175 -22.79 4.38 -8.52
N VAL A 176 -22.61 3.90 -7.29
CA VAL A 176 -21.86 4.62 -6.23
C VAL A 176 -20.40 4.79 -6.63
N ASP A 177 -19.83 3.80 -7.32
CA ASP A 177 -18.41 3.76 -7.66
C ASP A 177 -18.12 4.76 -8.76
N VAL A 178 -19.01 4.81 -9.75
CA VAL A 178 -18.99 5.82 -10.81
C VAL A 178 -19.14 7.22 -10.20
N LEU A 179 -20.08 7.41 -9.26
CA LEU A 179 -20.27 8.71 -8.61
C LEU A 179 -19.03 9.14 -7.80
N SER A 180 -18.47 8.23 -6.99
CA SER A 180 -17.27 8.50 -6.20
C SER A 180 -16.07 8.82 -7.10
N THR A 181 -15.96 8.15 -8.24
CA THR A 181 -14.92 8.41 -9.25
C THR A 181 -15.10 9.78 -9.89
N ILE A 182 -16.34 10.18 -10.23
CA ILE A 182 -16.63 11.52 -10.76
C ILE A 182 -16.26 12.60 -9.74
N LEU A 183 -16.64 12.42 -8.47
CA LEU A 183 -16.31 13.37 -7.40
C LEU A 183 -14.79 13.47 -7.19
N CYS A 184 -14.08 12.35 -7.15
CA CYS A 184 -12.63 12.32 -6.98
C CYS A 184 -11.88 12.82 -8.22
N SER A 185 -12.48 12.77 -9.41
CA SER A 185 -11.91 13.36 -10.62
C SER A 185 -11.74 14.87 -10.51
N GLY A 186 -12.61 15.56 -9.76
CA GLY A 186 -12.44 16.98 -9.44
C GLY A 186 -11.16 17.25 -8.63
N VAL A 187 -10.86 16.38 -7.67
CA VAL A 187 -9.61 16.42 -6.90
C VAL A 187 -8.40 16.16 -7.82
N GLY A 188 -8.51 15.22 -8.76
CA GLY A 188 -7.51 14.96 -9.80
C GLY A 188 -7.25 16.17 -10.71
N TYR A 189 -8.31 16.87 -11.12
CA TYR A 189 -8.20 18.09 -11.93
C TYR A 189 -7.48 19.22 -11.17
N ILE A 190 -7.81 19.42 -9.89
CA ILE A 190 -7.12 20.38 -9.02
C ILE A 190 -5.64 20.01 -8.90
N TYR A 191 -5.31 18.73 -8.69
CA TYR A 191 -3.91 18.30 -8.63
C TYR A 191 -3.16 18.58 -9.94
N TYR A 192 -3.74 18.24 -11.08
CA TYR A 192 -3.09 18.39 -12.39
C TYR A 192 -2.79 19.86 -12.72
N THR A 193 -3.64 20.79 -12.25
CA THR A 193 -3.46 22.23 -12.51
C THR A 193 -2.60 22.92 -11.45
N THR A 194 -2.71 22.54 -10.18
CA THR A 194 -2.06 23.27 -9.06
C THR A 194 -0.80 22.59 -8.53
N HIS A 195 -0.63 21.28 -8.78
CA HIS A 195 0.38 20.42 -8.13
C HIS A 195 0.45 20.61 -6.60
N HIS A 196 -0.69 20.91 -5.97
CA HIS A 196 -0.72 21.25 -4.56
C HIS A 196 -0.33 20.04 -3.68
N TRP A 197 0.52 20.28 -2.68
CA TRP A 197 1.06 19.25 -1.79
C TRP A 197 -0.04 18.46 -1.06
N CYS A 198 -1.15 19.11 -0.69
CA CYS A 198 -2.26 18.43 -0.02
C CYS A 198 -2.91 17.40 -0.93
N THR A 199 -3.15 17.74 -2.19
CA THR A 199 -3.78 16.82 -3.15
C THR A 199 -2.85 15.67 -3.52
N ASN A 200 -1.55 15.97 -3.63
CA ASN A 200 -0.49 14.98 -3.73
C ASN A 200 -0.52 13.99 -2.55
N ASN A 201 -0.60 14.49 -1.32
CA ASN A 201 -0.62 13.65 -0.12
C ASN A 201 -1.91 12.86 0.00
N LEU A 202 -3.04 13.40 -0.43
CA LEU A 202 -4.31 12.68 -0.46
C LEU A 202 -4.24 11.46 -1.38
N PHE A 203 -3.64 11.60 -2.56
CA PHE A 203 -3.36 10.47 -3.45
C PHE A 203 -2.32 9.51 -2.88
N GLY A 204 -1.22 10.00 -2.32
CA GLY A 204 -0.20 9.16 -1.68
C GLY A 204 -0.75 8.33 -0.51
N VAL A 205 -1.57 8.94 0.35
CA VAL A 205 -2.29 8.23 1.43
C VAL A 205 -3.23 7.18 0.84
N SER A 206 -3.96 7.52 -0.22
CA SER A 206 -4.91 6.60 -0.84
C SER A 206 -4.23 5.38 -1.45
N PHE A 207 -3.13 5.60 -2.18
CA PHE A 207 -2.28 4.54 -2.70
C PHE A 207 -1.67 3.69 -1.59
N GLY A 208 -1.23 4.33 -0.50
CA GLY A 208 -0.65 3.62 0.64
C GLY A 208 -1.65 2.65 1.28
N ILE A 209 -2.86 3.14 1.58
CA ILE A 209 -3.91 2.34 2.20
C ILE A 209 -4.37 1.23 1.24
N ARG A 210 -4.71 1.57 -0.01
CA ARG A 210 -5.21 0.58 -0.99
C ARG A 210 -4.14 -0.44 -1.38
N GLY A 211 -2.88 -0.02 -1.45
CA GLY A 211 -1.76 -0.93 -1.72
C GLY A 211 -1.61 -1.99 -0.62
N ILE A 212 -1.67 -1.59 0.66
CA ILE A 212 -1.57 -2.54 1.79
C ILE A 212 -2.84 -3.39 1.93
N GLU A 213 -4.00 -2.83 1.58
CA GLU A 213 -5.29 -3.53 1.65
C GLU A 213 -5.41 -4.65 0.61
N LEU A 214 -4.96 -4.43 -0.63
CA LEU A 214 -5.23 -5.32 -1.76
C LEU A 214 -4.11 -6.33 -2.03
N LEU A 215 -2.87 -6.00 -1.66
CA LEU A 215 -1.71 -6.85 -1.94
C LEU A 215 -1.32 -7.69 -0.72
N SER A 216 -0.83 -8.89 -1.00
CA SER A 216 -0.23 -9.77 -0.01
C SER A 216 1.12 -10.33 -0.47
N LEU A 217 2.01 -10.56 0.50
CA LEU A 217 3.29 -11.24 0.29
C LEU A 217 3.16 -12.77 0.23
N GLY A 218 1.99 -13.33 0.61
CA GLY A 218 1.70 -14.77 0.57
C GLY A 218 2.39 -15.59 1.66
N SER A 219 3.64 -15.33 2.00
CA SER A 219 4.37 -16.05 3.05
C SER A 219 5.41 -15.18 3.76
N TYR A 220 5.80 -15.61 4.96
CA TYR A 220 6.83 -14.91 5.75
C TYR A 220 8.17 -14.90 5.02
N VAL A 221 8.54 -16.02 4.40
CA VAL A 221 9.79 -16.17 3.64
C VAL A 221 9.81 -15.24 2.43
N ASN A 222 8.69 -15.12 1.70
CA ASN A 222 8.59 -14.15 0.60
C ASN A 222 8.81 -12.73 1.12
N GLY A 223 8.16 -12.35 2.22
CA GLY A 223 8.39 -11.04 2.85
C GLY A 223 9.84 -10.81 3.28
N ALA A 224 10.49 -11.80 3.89
CA ALA A 224 11.89 -11.71 4.29
C ALA A 224 12.85 -11.55 3.10
N ILE A 225 12.63 -12.32 2.02
CA ILE A 225 13.42 -12.21 0.78
C ILE A 225 13.22 -10.84 0.13
N LEU A 226 11.97 -10.36 0.04
CA LEU A 226 11.66 -9.05 -0.52
C LEU A 226 12.38 -7.93 0.23
N LEU A 227 12.23 -7.91 1.56
CA LEU A 227 12.82 -6.88 2.43
C LEU A 227 14.35 -6.93 2.40
N ALA A 228 14.95 -8.12 2.43
CA ALA A 228 16.40 -8.27 2.32
C ALA A 228 16.94 -7.83 0.95
N GLY A 229 16.24 -8.15 -0.13
CA GLY A 229 16.59 -7.68 -1.48
C GLY A 229 16.48 -6.16 -1.61
N LEU A 230 15.42 -5.57 -1.06
CA LEU A 230 15.20 -4.13 -1.07
C LEU A 230 16.17 -3.37 -0.17
N PHE A 231 16.62 -3.97 0.94
CA PHE A 231 17.69 -3.42 1.77
C PHE A 231 18.98 -3.19 0.96
N ILE A 232 19.41 -4.20 0.18
CA ILE A 232 20.60 -4.08 -0.66
C ILE A 232 20.36 -3.08 -1.79
N TYR A 233 19.19 -3.13 -2.42
CA TYR A 233 18.79 -2.20 -3.47
C TYR A 233 18.86 -0.74 -3.02
N ASP A 234 18.29 -0.41 -1.87
CA ASP A 234 18.21 0.97 -1.38
C ASP A 234 19.61 1.50 -1.03
N ILE A 235 20.46 0.67 -0.40
CA ILE A 235 21.87 1.01 -0.14
C ILE A 235 22.62 1.33 -1.45
N PHE A 236 22.48 0.46 -2.46
CA PHE A 236 23.17 0.63 -3.74
C PHE A 236 22.72 1.91 -4.46
N TRP A 237 21.41 2.14 -4.57
CA TRP A 237 20.88 3.27 -5.34
C TRP A 237 20.93 4.61 -4.61
N VAL A 238 20.94 4.62 -3.27
CA VAL A 238 21.07 5.85 -2.47
C VAL A 238 22.53 6.26 -2.28
N PHE A 239 23.43 5.33 -1.94
CA PHE A 239 24.84 5.65 -1.67
C PHE A 239 25.77 5.43 -2.86
N GLY A 240 25.45 4.50 -3.74
CA GLY A 240 26.34 4.12 -4.85
C GLY A 240 26.21 5.00 -6.09
N THR A 241 25.07 5.67 -6.31
CA THR A 241 24.81 6.44 -7.54
C THR A 241 23.93 7.67 -7.32
N ASP A 242 24.02 8.68 -8.19
CA ASP A 242 23.13 9.86 -8.16
C ASP A 242 21.75 9.63 -8.82
N VAL A 243 21.49 8.42 -9.30
CA VAL A 243 20.31 8.10 -10.11
C VAL A 243 19.02 8.28 -9.31
N MET A 244 18.95 7.72 -8.11
CA MET A 244 17.75 7.80 -7.26
C MET A 244 17.41 9.25 -6.90
N VAL A 245 18.42 10.05 -6.54
CA VAL A 245 18.24 11.46 -6.19
C VAL A 245 17.80 12.27 -7.42
N THR A 246 18.37 11.99 -8.58
CA THR A 246 18.01 12.68 -9.84
C THR A 246 16.58 12.39 -10.26
N VAL A 247 16.15 11.12 -10.19
CA VAL A 247 14.76 10.73 -10.48
C VAL A 247 13.82 11.33 -9.46
N ALA A 248 14.12 11.25 -8.16
CA ALA A 248 13.26 11.79 -7.10
C ALA A 248 13.01 13.31 -7.20
N LYS A 249 14.01 14.07 -7.66
CA LYS A 249 13.91 15.51 -7.90
C LYS A 249 13.22 15.86 -9.22
N SER A 250 13.42 15.05 -10.26
CA SER A 250 12.88 15.33 -11.59
C SER A 250 11.44 14.89 -11.76
N PHE A 251 11.00 13.92 -10.95
CA PHE A 251 9.70 13.29 -11.03
C PHE A 251 8.63 14.02 -10.22
N GLN A 252 7.57 14.46 -10.91
CA GLN A 252 6.45 15.22 -10.36
C GLN A 252 5.14 14.43 -10.46
N ALA A 253 4.97 13.42 -9.61
CA ALA A 253 3.78 12.58 -9.56
C ALA A 253 3.38 12.25 -8.12
N PRO A 254 2.10 11.88 -7.87
CA PRO A 254 1.57 11.65 -6.54
C PRO A 254 1.94 10.28 -5.94
N ILE A 255 3.24 9.96 -5.91
CA ILE A 255 3.80 8.68 -5.39
C ILE A 255 4.72 8.92 -4.19
N LYS A 256 4.66 10.09 -3.59
CA LYS A 256 5.44 10.46 -2.41
C LYS A 256 4.60 11.33 -1.51
N LEU A 257 4.79 11.21 -0.20
CA LEU A 257 4.25 12.18 0.74
C LEU A 257 5.21 13.36 0.85
N VAL A 258 4.66 14.56 0.76
CA VAL A 258 5.38 15.82 0.64
C VAL A 258 4.93 16.73 1.79
N PHE A 259 5.86 17.06 2.68
CA PHE A 259 5.58 17.93 3.84
C PHE A 259 6.33 19.25 3.70
N PRO A 260 5.63 20.40 3.73
CA PRO A 260 6.28 21.70 3.70
C PRO A 260 7.15 21.89 4.96
N ARG A 261 8.40 22.34 4.78
CA ARG A 261 9.28 22.70 5.91
C ARG A 261 8.89 24.03 6.55
N ASP A 262 8.43 24.98 5.75
CA ASP A 262 7.88 26.27 6.20
C ASP A 262 6.56 26.56 5.47
N TRP A 263 5.55 27.01 6.22
CA TRP A 263 4.24 27.40 5.68
C TRP A 263 4.32 28.60 4.72
N SER A 264 5.31 29.48 4.92
CA SER A 264 5.54 30.70 4.14
C SER A 264 6.62 30.57 3.06
N ALA A 265 7.19 29.38 2.84
CA ALA A 265 8.18 29.20 1.78
C ALA A 265 7.51 29.32 0.41
N PRO A 266 8.08 30.10 -0.53
CA PRO A 266 7.60 30.15 -1.90
C PRO A 266 7.49 28.74 -2.49
N VAL A 267 6.48 28.52 -3.34
CA VAL A 267 6.26 27.28 -4.09
C VAL A 267 7.57 26.93 -4.82
N GLY A 268 8.37 26.02 -4.23
CA GLY A 268 9.67 25.66 -4.78
C GLY A 268 10.81 25.34 -3.80
N GLN A 269 10.69 25.54 -2.48
CA GLN A 269 11.80 25.24 -1.56
C GLN A 269 11.49 24.25 -0.44
N GLN A 270 12.26 23.14 -0.49
CA GLN A 270 12.54 22.14 0.55
C GLN A 270 11.32 21.48 1.21
N PHE A 271 10.68 20.58 0.49
CA PHE A 271 9.78 19.61 1.12
C PHE A 271 10.56 18.45 1.73
N SER A 272 10.12 17.97 2.90
CA SER A 272 10.49 16.62 3.33
C SER A 272 9.68 15.62 2.52
N MET A 273 10.36 14.65 1.92
CA MET A 273 9.75 13.64 1.07
C MET A 273 9.89 12.27 1.73
N LEU A 274 8.80 11.51 1.76
CA LEU A 274 8.81 10.09 2.13
C LEU A 274 8.28 9.29 0.95
N GLY A 275 9.05 8.29 0.52
CA GLY A 275 8.67 7.42 -0.59
C GLY A 275 7.50 6.53 -0.18
N LEU A 276 6.53 6.35 -1.08
CA LEU A 276 5.42 5.44 -0.82
C LEU A 276 5.89 3.99 -0.64
N GLY A 277 6.99 3.61 -1.31
CA GLY A 277 7.63 2.30 -1.12
C GLY A 277 8.08 2.04 0.32
N ASP A 278 8.57 3.07 1.02
CA ASP A 278 9.06 2.96 2.40
C ASP A 278 7.92 2.80 3.42
N ILE A 279 6.69 3.12 3.01
CA ILE A 279 5.47 2.95 3.82
C ILE A 279 4.81 1.62 3.46
N VAL A 280 4.58 1.39 2.17
CA VAL A 280 3.80 0.24 1.68
C VAL A 280 4.56 -1.06 1.85
N ILE A 281 5.85 -1.13 1.51
CA ILE A 281 6.58 -2.42 1.57
C ILE A 281 6.68 -2.94 3.02
N PRO A 282 7.14 -2.16 4.01
CA PRO A 282 7.08 -2.60 5.41
C PRO A 282 5.63 -2.80 5.88
N GLY A 283 4.70 -1.98 5.39
CA GLY A 283 3.26 -2.11 5.68
C GLY A 283 2.65 -3.43 5.24
N LEU A 284 3.04 -3.96 4.07
CA LEU A 284 2.62 -5.27 3.59
C LEU A 284 3.10 -6.40 4.51
N PHE A 285 4.32 -6.28 5.03
CA PHE A 285 4.87 -7.24 5.99
C PHE A 285 4.16 -7.16 7.36
N ILE A 286 3.82 -5.95 7.83
CA ILE A 286 3.01 -5.75 9.03
C ILE A 286 1.61 -6.34 8.85
N ALA A 287 0.99 -6.13 7.68
CA ALA A 287 -0.32 -6.67 7.34
C ALA A 287 -0.32 -8.20 7.31
N LEU A 288 0.71 -8.82 6.73
CA LEU A 288 0.92 -10.26 6.73
C LEU A 288 0.92 -10.84 8.16
N LEU A 289 1.70 -10.25 9.06
CA LEU A 289 1.76 -10.70 10.46
C LEU A 289 0.46 -10.47 11.22
N LEU A 290 -0.25 -9.37 10.95
CA LEU A 290 -1.58 -9.12 11.52
C LEU A 290 -2.59 -10.18 11.08
N ARG A 291 -2.60 -10.53 9.79
CA ARG A 291 -3.49 -11.58 9.26
C ARG A 291 -3.17 -12.92 9.91
N TRP A 292 -1.90 -13.25 10.09
CA TRP A 292 -1.50 -14.46 10.80
C TRP A 292 -1.96 -14.48 12.26
N ASP A 293 -1.80 -13.39 13.01
CA ASP A 293 -2.31 -13.25 14.38
C ASP A 293 -3.83 -13.50 14.46
N VAL A 294 -4.59 -12.99 13.49
CA VAL A 294 -6.05 -13.17 13.43
C VAL A 294 -6.43 -14.60 13.06
N VAL A 295 -5.77 -15.20 12.07
CA VAL A 295 -6.05 -16.58 11.64
C VAL A 295 -5.77 -17.57 12.77
N ARG A 296 -4.67 -17.40 13.52
CA ARG A 296 -4.35 -18.26 14.69
C ARG A 296 -5.41 -18.16 15.78
N GLN A 297 -5.91 -16.96 16.07
CA GLN A 297 -6.96 -16.77 17.07
C GLN A 297 -8.28 -17.43 16.65
N LYS A 298 -8.67 -17.27 15.38
CA LYS A 298 -9.84 -17.95 14.81
C LYS A 298 -9.69 -19.48 14.83
N ALA A 299 -8.53 -20.00 14.45
CA ALA A 299 -8.23 -21.44 14.48
C ALA A 299 -8.28 -22.02 15.92
N ALA A 300 -7.93 -21.23 16.92
CA ALA A 300 -8.05 -21.59 18.33
C ALA A 300 -9.49 -21.48 18.89
N GLY A 301 -10.49 -21.17 18.06
CA GLY A 301 -11.88 -20.99 18.46
C GLY A 301 -12.12 -19.79 19.38
N LYS A 302 -11.16 -18.86 19.49
CA LYS A 302 -11.25 -17.68 20.35
C LYS A 302 -11.82 -16.51 19.55
N ALA A 303 -12.64 -15.68 20.20
CA ALA A 303 -12.99 -14.37 19.64
C ALA A 303 -11.69 -13.58 19.39
N VAL A 304 -11.61 -12.91 18.24
CA VAL A 304 -10.43 -12.12 17.87
C VAL A 304 -10.29 -10.98 18.87
N SER A 305 -9.30 -11.08 19.74
CA SER A 305 -8.97 -10.08 20.76
C SER A 305 -7.86 -9.18 20.26
N GLU A 306 -8.06 -7.86 20.40
CA GLU A 306 -7.03 -6.87 20.08
C GLU A 306 -5.75 -7.12 20.88
N SER A 307 -5.84 -7.44 22.18
CA SER A 307 -4.66 -7.67 23.03
C SER A 307 -3.80 -8.87 22.64
N CYS A 308 -4.31 -9.77 21.79
CA CYS A 308 -3.63 -11.01 21.41
C CYS A 308 -2.85 -10.90 20.08
N LYS A 309 -2.82 -9.73 19.44
CA LYS A 309 -2.12 -9.50 18.15
C LYS A 309 -0.64 -9.17 18.35
N VAL A 310 0.08 -10.08 19.01
CA VAL A 310 1.44 -9.82 19.51
C VAL A 310 2.43 -9.53 18.38
N TYR A 311 2.37 -10.28 17.27
CA TYR A 311 3.28 -10.06 16.15
C TYR A 311 2.99 -8.73 15.47
N PHE A 312 1.72 -8.36 15.29
CA PHE A 312 1.35 -7.05 14.75
C PHE A 312 1.88 -5.90 15.60
N TYR A 313 1.62 -5.89 16.91
CA TYR A 313 2.07 -4.78 17.76
C TYR A 313 3.58 -4.70 17.88
N ALA A 314 4.27 -5.84 18.02
CA ALA A 314 5.74 -5.88 18.02
C ALA A 314 6.30 -5.27 16.73
N GLN A 315 5.72 -5.64 15.58
CA GLN A 315 6.13 -5.13 14.27
C GLN A 315 5.80 -3.65 14.07
N PHE A 316 4.61 -3.23 14.48
CA PHE A 316 4.15 -1.86 14.31
C PHE A 316 4.98 -0.88 15.16
N VAL A 317 5.32 -1.27 16.40
CA VAL A 317 6.26 -0.51 17.24
C VAL A 317 7.65 -0.47 16.61
N ALA A 318 8.16 -1.60 16.11
CA ALA A 318 9.47 -1.64 15.45
C ALA A 318 9.52 -0.75 14.20
N TYR A 319 8.44 -0.69 13.42
CA TYR A 319 8.29 0.23 12.28
C TYR A 319 8.36 1.70 12.70
N ILE A 320 7.64 2.10 13.76
CA ILE A 320 7.68 3.46 14.29
C ILE A 320 9.09 3.80 14.79
N VAL A 321 9.72 2.90 15.55
CA VAL A 321 11.11 3.08 16.02
C VAL A 321 12.07 3.18 14.85
N GLY A 322 11.90 2.39 13.80
CA GLY A 322 12.67 2.48 12.56
C GLY A 322 12.51 3.83 11.87
N LEU A 323 11.28 4.34 11.73
CA LEU A 323 11.02 5.68 11.17
C LEU A 323 11.59 6.82 12.05
N VAL A 324 11.52 6.69 13.37
CA VAL A 324 12.15 7.67 14.27
C VAL A 324 13.67 7.65 14.08
N THR A 325 14.24 6.45 13.97
CA THR A 325 15.69 6.27 13.76
C THR A 325 16.13 6.88 12.43
N THR A 326 15.41 6.65 11.33
CA THR A 326 15.73 7.28 10.03
C THR A 326 15.76 8.80 10.15
N VAL A 327 14.75 9.39 10.79
CA VAL A 327 14.67 10.84 11.01
C VAL A 327 15.82 11.36 11.86
N VAL A 328 16.16 10.68 12.97
CA VAL A 328 17.27 11.08 13.85
C VAL A 328 18.60 11.07 13.08
N PHE A 329 18.88 10.03 12.30
CA PHE A 329 20.11 9.99 11.52
C PHE A 329 20.10 11.00 10.36
N MET A 330 18.98 11.19 9.67
CA MET A 330 18.88 12.22 8.61
C MET A 330 19.11 13.64 9.16
N THR A 331 18.63 13.94 10.38
CA THR A 331 18.83 15.25 11.02
C THR A 331 20.27 15.45 11.49
N TRP A 332 20.93 14.39 11.97
CA TRP A 332 22.33 14.45 12.39
C TRP A 332 23.30 14.58 11.21
N TYR A 333 23.20 13.70 10.22
CA TYR A 333 24.15 13.64 9.09
C TYR A 333 23.84 14.66 7.98
N LYS A 334 22.64 15.27 7.99
CA LYS A 334 22.16 16.25 6.97
C LYS A 334 22.23 15.74 5.52
N THR A 335 22.32 14.43 5.34
CA THR A 335 22.30 13.76 4.04
C THR A 335 21.05 12.89 3.92
N ALA A 336 20.61 12.63 2.69
CA ALA A 336 19.57 11.65 2.46
C ALA A 336 20.11 10.25 2.82
N GLN A 337 19.30 9.48 3.55
CA GLN A 337 19.65 8.11 3.91
C GLN A 337 18.58 7.15 3.41
N PRO A 338 18.96 5.92 3.03
CA PRO A 338 18.01 4.88 2.65
C PRO A 338 17.12 4.53 3.84
N ALA A 339 15.80 4.67 3.70
CA ALA A 339 14.88 4.44 4.81
C ALA A 339 14.84 2.95 5.18
N LEU A 340 14.93 2.07 4.18
CA LEU A 340 14.90 0.62 4.36
C LEU A 340 16.12 0.09 5.13
N LEU A 341 17.21 0.86 5.18
CA LEU A 341 18.39 0.55 6.00
C LEU A 341 18.04 0.32 7.47
N TYR A 342 17.07 1.07 7.99
CA TYR A 342 16.64 0.99 9.39
C TYR A 342 15.34 0.20 9.55
N LEU A 343 14.42 0.33 8.57
CA LEU A 343 13.13 -0.35 8.64
C LEU A 343 13.26 -1.87 8.47
N VAL A 344 14.14 -2.36 7.59
CA VAL A 344 14.28 -3.80 7.35
C VAL A 344 14.86 -4.55 8.55
N PRO A 345 15.98 -4.12 9.19
CA PRO A 345 16.48 -4.77 10.38
C PRO A 345 15.50 -4.70 11.55
N ALA A 346 14.81 -3.56 11.72
CA ALA A 346 13.77 -3.43 12.73
C ALA A 346 12.65 -4.44 12.47
N ALA A 347 12.20 -4.57 11.22
CA ALA A 347 11.10 -5.42 10.82
C ALA A 347 11.39 -6.93 10.94
N LEU A 348 12.51 -7.40 10.40
CA LEU A 348 12.90 -8.80 10.50
C LEU A 348 13.36 -9.16 11.91
N GLY A 349 14.04 -8.22 12.58
CA GLY A 349 14.47 -8.39 13.96
C GLY A 349 13.29 -8.55 14.92
N SER A 350 12.29 -7.66 14.89
CA SER A 350 11.14 -7.74 15.80
C SER A 350 10.33 -9.01 15.63
N SER A 351 10.09 -9.45 14.39
CA SER A 351 9.35 -10.68 14.11
C SER A 351 10.10 -11.93 14.57
N LEU A 352 11.42 -12.01 14.30
CA LEU A 352 12.26 -13.12 14.78
C LEU A 352 12.42 -13.14 16.30
N ILE A 353 12.65 -11.98 16.94
CA ILE A 353 12.75 -11.88 18.41
C ILE A 353 11.44 -12.31 19.06
N THR A 354 10.29 -11.89 18.52
CA THR A 354 8.97 -12.28 19.03
C THR A 354 8.76 -13.78 18.90
N ALA A 355 9.12 -14.38 17.75
CA ALA A 355 9.02 -15.82 17.56
C ALA A 355 9.99 -16.60 18.45
N LEU A 356 11.21 -16.12 18.65
CA LEU A 356 12.18 -16.71 19.56
C LEU A 356 11.68 -16.69 21.02
N ALA A 357 11.14 -15.54 21.47
CA ALA A 357 10.60 -15.39 22.81
C ALA A 357 9.40 -16.32 23.08
N ARG A 358 8.66 -16.69 22.03
CA ARG A 358 7.51 -17.60 22.10
C ARG A 358 7.86 -19.06 21.79
N GLY A 359 9.05 -19.35 21.28
CA GLY A 359 9.45 -20.68 20.82
C GLY A 359 8.79 -21.12 19.50
N GLU A 360 8.29 -20.18 18.69
CA GLU A 360 7.44 -20.43 17.51
C GLU A 360 8.17 -20.14 16.17
N VAL A 361 9.50 -20.14 16.16
CA VAL A 361 10.31 -19.77 14.97
C VAL A 361 9.99 -20.65 13.76
N SER A 362 9.82 -21.96 13.97
CA SER A 362 9.48 -22.87 12.89
C SER A 362 8.12 -22.52 12.28
N GLU A 363 7.12 -22.24 13.12
CA GLU A 363 5.77 -21.86 12.67
C GLU A 363 5.80 -20.57 11.85
N LEU A 364 6.56 -19.57 12.30
CA LEU A 364 6.73 -18.30 11.59
C LEU A 364 7.35 -18.51 10.20
N ILE A 365 8.38 -19.35 10.08
CA ILE A 365 9.05 -19.59 8.79
C ILE A 365 8.17 -20.40 7.84
N THR A 366 7.40 -21.36 8.35
CA THR A 366 6.47 -22.17 7.55
C THR A 366 5.16 -21.47 7.23
N MET A 367 4.94 -20.26 7.74
CA MET A 367 3.71 -19.50 7.58
C MET A 367 3.44 -19.17 6.10
N LYS A 368 2.25 -19.56 5.65
CA LYS A 368 1.69 -19.25 4.33
C LYS A 368 0.24 -18.76 4.49
N GLU A 369 -0.17 -17.83 3.63
CA GLU A 369 -1.55 -17.40 3.50
C GLU A 369 -2.28 -18.22 2.44
N ASP A 370 -3.59 -18.40 2.64
CA ASP A 370 -4.45 -19.09 1.69
C ASP A 370 -4.47 -18.32 0.36
N GLY A 371 -4.00 -18.96 -0.72
CA GLY A 371 -3.84 -18.35 -2.05
C GLY A 371 -2.40 -18.28 -2.57
N GLU A 372 -1.39 -18.79 -1.84
CA GLU A 372 -0.07 -19.06 -2.43
C GLU A 372 -0.18 -20.27 -3.37
N GLU A 373 -0.20 -20.06 -4.69
CA GLU A 373 -0.09 -21.16 -5.67
C GLU A 373 1.21 -21.92 -5.41
N GLU A 374 1.11 -23.20 -5.02
CA GLU A 374 2.30 -24.04 -4.89
C GLU A 374 2.97 -24.17 -6.25
N ASP A 375 4.24 -23.76 -6.33
CA ASP A 375 5.04 -23.91 -7.55
C ASP A 375 5.09 -25.40 -7.94
N PRO A 376 4.50 -25.83 -9.07
CA PRO A 376 4.39 -27.24 -9.43
C PRO A 376 5.75 -27.92 -9.70
N LYS A 377 6.85 -27.17 -9.65
CA LYS A 377 8.22 -27.69 -9.76
C LYS A 377 8.82 -28.15 -8.41
N ALA A 378 8.17 -27.91 -7.27
CA ALA A 378 8.66 -28.36 -5.97
C ALA A 378 8.28 -29.82 -5.63
N VAL A 379 7.32 -30.42 -6.33
CA VAL A 379 6.77 -31.77 -6.03
C VAL A 379 7.47 -32.89 -6.82
N LYS A 380 8.47 -32.59 -7.66
CA LYS A 380 9.27 -33.61 -8.36
C LYS A 380 10.69 -33.72 -7.81
N LYS A 381 10.77 -34.17 -6.56
CA LYS A 381 11.97 -34.82 -6.02
C LYS A 381 11.51 -35.82 -4.97
N ASP A 382 11.08 -36.97 -5.44
CA ASP A 382 11.23 -38.27 -4.78
C ASP A 382 11.41 -39.33 -5.88
#